data_AF-A0A3M1E011-F1
#
_entry.id   AF-A0A3M1E011-F1
#
_cell.length_a   1.000
_cell.length_b   1.000
_cell.length_c   1.000
_cell.angle_alpha   90.00
_cell.angle_beta   90.00
_cell.angle_gamma   90.00
#
_symmetry.space_group_name_H-M   'P 1'
#
loop_
_entity.id
_entity.type
_entity.pdbx_description
1 polymer ?
#
loop_
_entity_poly.entity_id
_entity_poly.type
_entity_poly.pdbx_seq_one_letter_code
_entity_poly.pdbx_strand_id
1 'polypeptide(L)'
;MSAVETETVERPGRLMLLLGVAVSVLHLWFNVWAVLPTLWQNCLHFAGFALIAVLVYPLRRNGGRFWRLLDVVLGLLAAGSAVFLIAREDAIYDRGVSLVPMEWAAGI
;
A
#
# COMPACT_ATOMS: atom_id res chain seq x y z
N MET A 1 0.67 -20.13 -38.97
CA MET A 1 -0.43 -19.95 -38.01
C MET A 1 0.18 -19.56 -36.68
N SER A 2 0.02 -18.30 -36.27
CA SER A 2 0.46 -17.80 -34.97
C SER A 2 -0.40 -18.45 -33.89
N ALA A 3 0.22 -19.11 -32.91
CA ALA A 3 -0.46 -19.63 -31.75
C ALA A 3 -1.07 -18.45 -30.99
N VAL A 4 -2.40 -18.38 -30.95
CA VAL A 4 -3.13 -17.47 -30.08
C VAL A 4 -2.89 -17.98 -28.66
N GLU A 5 -1.89 -17.39 -28.01
CA GLU A 5 -1.60 -17.59 -26.60
C GLU A 5 -2.85 -17.13 -25.85
N THR A 6 -3.67 -18.11 -25.46
CA THR A 6 -4.91 -17.84 -24.74
C THR A 6 -4.48 -17.53 -23.31
N GLU A 7 -4.14 -16.28 -23.03
CA GLU A 7 -3.94 -15.83 -21.66
C GLU A 7 -5.23 -16.13 -20.90
N THR A 8 -5.20 -17.18 -20.08
CA THR A 8 -6.27 -17.49 -19.15
C THR A 8 -6.26 -16.35 -18.13
N VAL A 9 -7.10 -15.34 -18.36
CA VAL A 9 -7.30 -14.24 -17.42
C VAL A 9 -7.91 -14.85 -16.15
N GLU A 10 -7.03 -15.23 -15.22
CA GLU A 10 -7.42 -15.64 -13.88
C GLU A 10 -8.23 -14.49 -13.28
N ARG A 11 -9.49 -14.78 -12.89
CA ARG A 11 -10.37 -13.75 -12.35
C ARG A 11 -9.71 -13.18 -11.10
N PRO A 12 -9.49 -11.85 -11.02
CA PRO A 12 -8.98 -11.24 -9.81
C PRO A 12 -9.86 -11.66 -8.63
N GLY A 13 -9.24 -12.11 -7.54
CA GLY A 13 -9.99 -12.45 -6.33
C GLY A 13 -10.85 -11.26 -5.89
N ARG A 14 -12.06 -11.52 -5.39
CA ARG A 14 -13.00 -10.46 -4.96
C ARG A 14 -12.34 -9.42 -4.03
N LEU A 15 -11.44 -9.87 -3.16
CA LEU A 15 -10.66 -9.00 -2.29
C LEU A 15 -9.77 -8.03 -3.06
N MET A 16 -9.04 -8.51 -4.06
CA MET A 16 -8.17 -7.68 -4.90
C MET A 16 -9.00 -6.67 -5.70
N LEU A 17 -10.17 -7.06 -6.21
CA LEU A 17 -11.07 -6.14 -6.90
C LEU A 17 -11.55 -5.02 -5.96
N LEU A 18 -12.02 -5.37 -4.76
CA LEU A 18 -12.50 -4.39 -3.77
C LEU A 18 -11.39 -3.42 -3.35
N LEU A 19 -10.19 -3.94 -3.05
CA LEU A 19 -9.05 -3.10 -2.67
C LEU A 19 -8.56 -2.23 -3.83
N GLY A 20 -8.49 -2.77 -5.05
CA GLY A 20 -8.10 -2.00 -6.23
C GLY A 20 -9.06 -0.84 -6.51
N VAL A 21 -10.38 -1.08 -6.42
CA VAL A 21 -11.38 -0.03 -6.55
C VAL A 21 -11.25 1.00 -5.43
N ALA A 22 -11.12 0.57 -4.18
CA ALA A 22 -10.98 1.48 -3.04
C ALA A 22 -9.73 2.37 -3.15
N VAL A 23 -8.58 1.78 -3.48
CA VAL A 23 -7.31 2.53 -3.68
C VAL A 23 -7.42 3.47 -4.87
N SER A 24 -8.04 3.05 -5.98
CA SER A 24 -8.25 3.91 -7.15
C SER A 24 -9.14 5.12 -6.83
N VAL A 25 -10.25 4.90 -6.13
CA VAL A 25 -11.14 5.99 -5.68
C VAL A 25 -10.42 6.92 -4.71
N LEU A 26 -9.65 6.38 -3.77
CA LEU A 26 -8.83 7.17 -2.86
C LEU A 26 -7.86 8.08 -3.64
N HIS A 27 -7.15 7.53 -4.62
CA HIS A 27 -6.23 8.28 -5.48
C HIS A 27 -6.94 9.38 -6.26
N LEU A 28 -8.06 9.06 -6.90
CA LEU A 28 -8.84 10.06 -7.62
C LEU A 28 -9.30 11.17 -6.66
N TRP A 29 -9.72 10.81 -5.45
CA TRP A 29 -10.21 11.74 -4.47
C TRP A 29 -9.17 12.79 -4.05
N PHE A 30 -7.96 12.35 -3.65
CA PHE A 30 -6.93 13.29 -3.22
C PHE A 30 -6.19 14.02 -4.34
N ASN A 31 -6.27 13.54 -5.59
CA ASN A 31 -5.65 14.24 -6.73
C ASN A 31 -6.61 15.24 -7.39
N VAL A 32 -7.93 15.04 -7.28
CA VAL A 32 -8.91 15.89 -7.97
C VAL A 32 -9.58 16.88 -7.01
N TRP A 33 -9.89 16.47 -5.78
CA TRP A 33 -10.70 17.29 -4.87
C TRP A 33 -10.03 17.65 -3.56
N ALA A 34 -9.31 16.73 -2.92
CA ALA A 34 -8.76 16.99 -1.58
C ALA A 34 -7.46 17.79 -1.65
N VAL A 35 -7.33 18.81 -0.79
CA VAL A 35 -6.05 19.50 -0.53
C VAL A 35 -5.47 18.89 0.75
N LEU A 36 -4.64 17.86 0.60
CA LEU A 36 -3.98 17.17 1.70
C LEU A 36 -2.52 17.62 1.85
N PRO A 37 -1.95 17.59 3.06
CA PRO A 37 -0.51 17.73 3.25
C PRO A 37 0.27 16.71 2.42
N THR A 38 1.43 17.12 1.91
CA THR A 38 2.28 16.25 1.08
C THR A 38 2.67 14.95 1.81
N LEU A 39 2.86 15.00 3.13
CA LEU A 39 3.16 13.82 3.93
C LEU A 39 2.03 12.78 3.86
N TRP A 40 0.78 13.21 4.02
CA TRP A 40 -0.39 12.34 3.95
C TRP A 40 -0.54 11.71 2.58
N GLN A 41 -0.40 12.52 1.51
CA GLN A 41 -0.49 12.02 0.14
C GLN A 41 0.55 10.93 -0.12
N ASN A 42 1.81 11.15 0.28
CA ASN A 42 2.89 10.18 0.11
C ASN A 42 2.64 8.89 0.92
N CYS A 43 2.21 9.02 2.17
CA CYS A 43 1.92 7.88 3.05
C CYS A 43 0.78 7.02 2.49
N LEU A 44 -0.32 7.66 2.08
CA LEU A 44 -1.49 6.96 1.53
C LEU A 44 -1.19 6.30 0.18
N HIS A 45 -0.40 6.97 -0.67
CA HIS A 45 0.04 6.41 -1.94
C HIS A 45 0.88 5.14 -1.75
N PHE A 46 1.90 5.23 -0.89
CA PHE A 46 2.81 4.11 -0.63
C PHE A 46 2.09 2.93 0.04
N ALA A 47 1.25 3.17 1.05
CA ALA A 47 0.46 2.12 1.69
C ALA A 47 -0.51 1.46 0.70
N GLY A 48 -1.17 2.24 -0.16
CA GLY A 48 -2.05 1.71 -1.20
C GLY A 48 -1.30 0.80 -2.19
N PHE A 49 -0.11 1.22 -2.61
CA PHE A 49 0.77 0.40 -3.46
C PHE A 49 1.16 -0.91 -2.76
N ALA A 50 1.66 -0.84 -1.52
CA ALA A 50 2.13 -2.01 -0.78
C ALA A 50 1.01 -3.04 -0.52
N LEU A 51 -0.19 -2.57 -0.18
CA LEU A 51 -1.35 -3.44 0.05
C LEU A 51 -1.74 -4.23 -1.21
N ILE A 52 -1.71 -3.58 -2.38
CA ILE A 52 -1.98 -4.25 -3.65
C ILE A 52 -0.80 -5.17 -4.04
N ALA A 53 0.43 -4.70 -3.88
CA ALA A 53 1.64 -5.43 -4.25
C ALA A 53 1.72 -6.81 -3.56
N VAL A 54 1.41 -6.85 -2.27
CA VAL A 54 1.36 -8.09 -1.47
C VAL A 54 0.34 -9.11 -2.01
N LEU A 55 -0.79 -8.65 -2.55
CA LEU A 55 -1.83 -9.52 -3.10
C LEU A 55 -1.52 -10.00 -4.51
N VAL A 56 -0.87 -9.17 -5.32
CA VAL A 56 -0.52 -9.48 -6.72
C VAL A 56 0.77 -10.29 -6.81
N TYR A 57 1.75 -9.97 -5.97
CA TYR A 57 3.09 -10.53 -5.98
C TYR A 57 3.41 -11.12 -4.60
N PRO A 58 2.82 -12.28 -4.25
CA PRO A 58 3.15 -12.94 -3.00
C PRO A 58 4.63 -13.35 -3.00
N LEU A 59 5.28 -13.28 -1.83
CA LEU A 59 6.69 -13.66 -1.66
C LEU A 59 6.98 -15.07 -2.20
N ARG A 60 5.99 -15.97 -2.12
CA ARG A 60 6.09 -17.33 -2.65
C ARG A 60 4.75 -17.83 -3.19
N ARG A 61 4.63 -17.94 -4.52
CA ARG A 61 3.42 -18.39 -5.22
C ARG A 61 2.84 -19.74 -4.75
N ASN A 62 3.71 -20.70 -4.40
CA ASN A 62 3.31 -22.02 -3.86
C ASN A 62 3.60 -22.15 -2.35
N GLY A 63 3.58 -21.04 -1.63
CA GLY A 63 3.82 -21.01 -0.20
C GLY A 63 2.68 -21.62 0.61
N GLY A 64 3.02 -22.41 1.63
CA GLY A 64 2.06 -22.82 2.66
C GLY A 64 1.45 -21.62 3.42
N ARG A 65 0.60 -21.89 4.41
CA ARG A 65 -0.09 -20.85 5.21
C ARG A 65 0.85 -19.79 5.80
N PHE A 66 2.07 -20.18 6.17
CA PHE A 66 3.09 -19.28 6.71
C PHE A 66 3.47 -18.15 5.74
N TRP A 67 3.71 -18.46 4.46
CA TRP A 67 4.08 -17.44 3.46
C TRP A 67 2.94 -16.46 3.22
N ARG A 68 1.70 -16.97 3.14
CA ARG A 68 0.51 -16.12 3.05
C ARG A 68 0.32 -15.22 4.27
N LEU A 69 0.66 -15.71 5.47
CA LEU A 69 0.63 -14.89 6.68
C LEU A 69 1.69 -13.77 6.60
N LEU A 70 2.90 -14.08 6.13
CA LEU A 70 3.94 -13.07 5.94
C LEU A 70 3.52 -11.99 4.95
N ASP A 71 2.94 -12.39 3.81
CA ASP A 71 2.38 -11.45 2.84
C ASP A 71 1.38 -10.50 3.52
N VAL A 72 0.39 -11.03 4.24
CA VAL A 72 -0.60 -10.22 4.97
C VAL A 72 0.05 -9.30 6.01
N VAL A 73 1.01 -9.80 6.78
CA VAL A 73 1.74 -9.00 7.78
C VAL A 73 2.49 -7.85 7.12
N LEU A 74 3.14 -8.06 5.98
CA LEU A 74 3.82 -6.99 5.24
C LEU A 74 2.84 -5.91 4.79
N GLY A 75 1.68 -6.29 4.26
CA GLY A 75 0.63 -5.33 3.87
C GLY A 75 0.11 -4.53 5.06
N LEU A 76 -0.11 -5.19 6.20
CA LEU A 76 -0.55 -4.53 7.44
C LEU A 76 0.53 -3.62 8.03
N LEU A 77 1.80 -4.00 7.95
CA LEU A 77 2.92 -3.15 8.38
C LEU A 77 3.00 -1.88 7.55
N ALA A 78 2.85 -1.97 6.23
CA ALA A 78 2.83 -0.79 5.35
C ALA A 78 1.62 0.12 5.61
N ALA A 79 0.43 -0.46 5.83
CA ALA A 79 -0.73 0.34 6.23
C ALA A 79 -0.53 0.99 7.61
N GLY A 80 0.05 0.25 8.56
CA GLY A 80 0.37 0.73 9.90
C GLY A 80 1.41 1.84 9.90
N SER A 81 2.43 1.76 9.04
CA SER A 81 3.46 2.79 8.93
C SER A 81 2.90 4.11 8.40
N ALA A 82 1.99 4.06 7.42
CA ALA A 82 1.29 5.24 6.93
C ALA A 82 0.44 5.89 8.02
N VAL A 83 -0.34 5.11 8.77
CA VAL A 83 -1.14 5.64 9.90
C VAL A 83 -0.23 6.24 10.97
N PHE A 84 0.88 5.59 11.29
CA PHE A 84 1.85 6.08 12.26
C PHE A 84 2.46 7.42 11.85
N LEU A 85 2.92 7.56 10.60
CA LEU A 85 3.51 8.81 10.12
C LEU A 85 2.50 9.94 10.03
N ILE A 86 1.27 9.65 9.58
CA ILE A 86 0.17 10.61 9.57
C ILE A 86 -0.12 11.12 10.99
N ALA A 87 -0.18 10.22 11.98
CA ALA A 87 -0.40 10.60 13.37
C ALA A 87 0.78 11.37 14.01
N ARG A 88 1.97 11.32 13.40
CA ARG A 88 3.18 12.04 13.87
C ARG A 88 3.43 13.34 13.14
N GLU A 89 2.60 13.70 12.18
CA GLU A 89 2.79 14.87 11.33
C GLU A 89 3.10 16.14 12.13
N ASP A 90 2.23 16.50 13.07
CA ASP A 90 2.41 17.71 13.89
C ASP A 90 3.75 17.71 14.61
N ALA A 91 4.11 16.59 15.22
CA ALA A 91 5.36 16.45 15.96
C ALA A 91 6.59 16.56 15.04
N ILE A 92 6.50 16.05 13.80
CA ILE A 92 7.57 16.17 12.80
C ILE A 92 7.74 17.64 12.40
N TYR A 93 6.64 18.35 12.15
CA TYR A 93 6.69 19.77 11.80
C TYR A 93 7.17 20.66 12.94
N ASP A 94 6.77 20.39 14.19
CA ASP A 94 7.25 21.10 15.37
C ASP A 94 8.78 20.99 15.55
N ARG A 95 9.38 19.88 15.08
CA ARG A 95 10.83 19.67 15.10
C ARG A 95 11.53 20.19 13.84
N GLY A 96 10.85 20.96 12.99
CA GLY A 96 11.41 21.46 11.73
C GLY A 96 11.72 20.36 10.73
N VAL A 97 10.86 19.33 10.64
CA VAL A 97 11.02 18.17 9.74
C VAL A 97 12.20 17.26 10.13
N SER A 98 12.53 17.23 11.42
CA SER A 98 13.51 16.28 11.96
C SER A 98 12.82 14.98 12.41
N LEU A 99 13.21 13.86 11.77
CA LEU A 99 12.66 12.54 12.05
C LEU A 99 13.43 11.84 13.17
N VAL A 100 12.71 11.26 14.13
CA VAL A 100 13.28 10.35 15.13
C VAL A 100 13.45 8.94 14.56
N PRO A 101 14.25 8.04 15.16
CA PRO A 101 14.55 6.73 14.57
C PRO A 101 13.33 5.88 14.21
N MET A 102 12.25 5.95 15.00
CA MET A 102 11.01 5.22 14.70
C MET A 102 10.28 5.77 13.45
N GLU A 103 10.34 7.07 13.22
CA GLU A 103 9.74 7.71 12.03
C GLU A 103 10.57 7.41 10.79
N TRP A 104 11.89 7.36 10.92
CA TRP A 104 12.78 6.85 9.88
C TRP A 104 12.45 5.41 9.51
N ALA A 105 12.26 4.52 10.50
CA ALA A 105 11.93 3.12 10.26
C ALA A 105 10.54 2.95 9.62
N ALA A 106 9.59 3.83 9.92
CA ALA A 106 8.26 3.79 9.33
C ALA A 106 8.20 4.41 7.92
N GLY A 107 9.14 5.30 7.59
CA GLY A 107 9.19 6.01 6.30
C GLY A 107 10.03 5.35 5.22
N ILE A 108 10.72 4.24 5.52
CA ILE A 108 11.49 3.43 4.57
C ILE A 108 10.70 2.23 4.08
#